data_AF-A0A0D2F316-F1
#
_entry.id   AF-A0A0D2F316-F1
#
_cell.length_a   1.000
_cell.length_b   1.000
_cell.length_c   1.000
_cell.angle_alpha   90.00
_cell.angle_beta   90.00
_cell.angle_gamma   90.00
#
_symmetry.space_group_name_H-M   'P 1'
#
loop_
_entity.id
_entity.type
_entity.pdbx_description
1 polymer ?
#
loop_
_entity_poly.entity_id
_entity_poly.type
_entity_poly.pdbx_seq_one_letter_code
_entity_poly.pdbx_strand_id
1 'polypeptide(L)'
;MFVPMMKRLRIFFLWEQEKTNLGGKYDYIGHESSAATILDDTERCGLPCDPRNMCRFEGRTLPERGRCYAPVRYASEAESVIAGRWVEADAKLNTMRTNQAAELLRDYT
;
A
#
# COMPACT_ATOMS: atom_id res chain seq x y z
N MET A 1 5.87 16.01 -8.44
CA MET A 1 5.02 14.82 -8.69
C MET A 1 5.34 13.78 -7.60
N PHE A 2 4.35 13.34 -6.83
CA PHE A 2 4.55 12.48 -5.64
C PHE A 2 4.68 10.99 -5.98
N VAL A 3 4.29 10.59 -7.19
CA VAL A 3 4.23 9.18 -7.66
C VAL A 3 5.57 8.42 -7.50
N PRO A 4 6.76 8.99 -7.81
CA PRO A 4 8.03 8.30 -7.60
C PRO A 4 8.37 8.06 -6.12
N MET A 5 7.88 8.92 -5.21
CA MET A 5 8.11 8.76 -3.77
C MET A 5 7.25 7.65 -3.15
N MET A 6 6.10 7.33 -3.76
CA MET A 6 5.18 6.33 -3.23
C MET A 6 5.82 4.93 -3.17
N LYS A 7 6.77 4.60 -4.06
CA LYS A 7 7.52 3.33 -4.03
C LYS A 7 8.39 3.18 -2.77
N ARG A 8 8.72 4.30 -2.11
CA ARG A 8 9.48 4.32 -0.85
C ARG A 8 8.60 4.11 0.39
N LEU A 9 7.29 4.18 0.22
CA LEU A 9 6.32 4.02 1.30
C LEU A 9 5.77 2.60 1.29
N ARG A 10 5.46 2.10 2.49
CA ARG A 10 4.70 0.86 2.65
C ARG A 10 3.23 1.23 2.76
N ILE A 11 2.50 1.14 1.65
CA ILE A 11 1.09 1.53 1.52
C ILE A 11 0.20 0.30 1.49
N PHE A 12 -0.90 0.35 2.23
CA PHE A 12 -1.95 -0.68 2.27
C PHE A 12 -3.30 -0.01 2.08
N PHE A 13 -4.05 -0.40 1.05
CA PHE A 13 -5.37 0.18 0.78
C PHE A 13 -6.49 -0.67 1.39
N LEU A 14 -7.50 0.02 1.93
CA LEU A 14 -8.68 -0.59 2.52
C LEU A 14 -9.92 0.01 1.85
N TRP A 15 -10.91 -0.83 1.56
CA TRP A 15 -12.21 -0.37 1.07
C TRP A 15 -13.36 -1.16 1.70
N GLU A 16 -14.55 -0.57 1.71
CA GLU A 16 -15.77 -1.22 2.16
C GLU A 16 -16.29 -2.24 1.13
N GLN A 17 -16.84 -3.37 1.58
CA GLN A 17 -17.53 -4.34 0.71
C GLN A 17 -19.02 -4.45 0.98
N GLU A 18 -19.53 -3.75 2.00
CA GLU A 18 -20.96 -3.73 2.33
C GLU A 18 -21.60 -2.40 1.92
N LYS A 19 -22.86 -2.45 1.49
CA LYS A 19 -23.61 -1.26 1.11
C LYS A 19 -24.09 -0.52 2.36
N THR A 20 -23.96 0.80 2.35
CA THR A 20 -24.52 1.65 3.40
C THR A 20 -25.99 1.94 3.11
N ASN A 21 -26.83 1.91 4.16
CA ASN A 21 -28.21 2.39 4.07
C ASN A 21 -28.22 3.94 4.06
N LEU A 22 -28.65 4.52 2.94
CA LEU A 22 -28.72 5.96 2.72
C LEU A 22 -30.14 6.53 2.95
N GLY A 23 -30.98 5.86 3.73
CA GLY A 23 -32.33 6.33 4.07
C GLY A 23 -33.35 6.13 2.94
N GLY A 24 -33.22 5.04 2.18
CA GLY A 24 -34.14 4.69 1.08
C GLY A 24 -33.51 3.84 -0.03
N LYS A 25 -32.18 3.78 -0.07
CA LYS A 25 -31.40 2.92 -0.97
C LYS A 25 -30.18 2.38 -0.23
N TYR A 26 -29.79 1.15 -0.57
CA TYR A 26 -28.48 0.60 -0.21
C TYR A 26 -27.51 0.84 -1.35
N ASP A 27 -26.43 1.57 -1.08
CA ASP A 27 -25.38 1.84 -2.07
C ASP A 27 -23.99 1.87 -1.42
N TYR A 28 -22.96 1.76 -2.23
CA TYR A 28 -21.57 1.95 -1.79
C TYR A 28 -21.26 3.44 -1.68
N ILE A 29 -20.55 3.85 -0.63
CA ILE A 29 -20.07 5.23 -0.48
C ILE A 29 -18.78 5.41 -1.29
N GLY A 30 -17.93 4.39 -1.36
CA GLY A 30 -16.70 4.36 -2.15
C GLY A 30 -16.51 3.02 -2.86
N HIS A 31 -16.08 3.07 -4.12
CA HIS A 31 -15.72 1.87 -4.89
C HIS A 31 -14.23 1.56 -4.72
N GLU A 32 -13.84 0.29 -4.91
CA GLU A 32 -12.45 -0.16 -4.87
C GLU A 32 -11.53 0.73 -5.74
N SER A 33 -11.95 1.03 -6.98
CA SER A 33 -11.17 1.87 -7.90
C SER A 33 -10.91 3.29 -7.38
N SER A 34 -11.78 3.80 -6.51
CA SER A 34 -11.64 5.11 -5.88
C SER A 34 -10.79 5.08 -4.60
N ALA A 35 -10.90 4.00 -3.82
CA ALA A 35 -10.22 3.85 -2.53
C ALA A 35 -8.84 3.19 -2.64
N ALA A 36 -8.59 2.44 -3.71
CA ALA A 36 -7.43 1.58 -3.87
C ALA A 36 -6.88 1.68 -5.30
N THR A 37 -6.20 2.80 -5.59
CA THR A 37 -5.58 3.07 -6.88
C THR A 37 -4.57 1.98 -7.24
N ILE A 38 -4.52 1.62 -8.53
CA ILE A 38 -3.54 0.65 -9.04
C ILE A 38 -2.14 1.23 -8.98
N LEU A 39 -1.37 0.82 -7.96
CA LEU A 39 0.02 1.19 -7.77
C LEU A 39 0.90 -0.04 -7.53
N ASP A 40 2.10 -0.04 -8.12
CA ASP A 40 3.14 -1.05 -7.89
C ASP A 40 3.46 -1.17 -6.38
N ASP A 41 3.74 -2.38 -5.93
CA ASP A 41 4.17 -2.70 -4.55
C ASP A 41 3.17 -2.26 -3.45
N THR A 42 1.88 -2.20 -3.79
CA THR A 42 0.79 -1.92 -2.83
C THR A 42 -0.16 -3.10 -2.65
N GLU A 43 -0.37 -3.50 -1.40
CA GLU A 43 -1.38 -4.48 -1.02
C GLU A 43 -2.73 -3.78 -0.76
N ARG A 44 -3.82 -4.56 -0.90
CA ARG A 44 -5.20 -4.06 -0.76
C ARG A 44 -6.08 -5.11 -0.10
N CYS A 45 -7.05 -4.67 0.69
CA CYS A 45 -8.03 -5.57 1.29
C CYS A 45 -9.40 -4.90 1.42
N GLY A 46 -10.43 -5.59 0.97
CA GLY A 46 -11.82 -5.18 1.19
C GLY A 46 -12.30 -5.71 2.53
N LEU A 47 -12.92 -4.84 3.33
CA LEU A 47 -13.47 -5.19 4.62
C LEU A 47 -14.98 -5.45 4.50
N PRO A 48 -15.51 -6.53 5.09
CA PRO A 48 -16.94 -6.81 5.14
C PRO A 48 -17.61 -5.92 6.20
N CYS A 49 -17.67 -4.62 5.90
CA CYS A 49 -18.34 -3.62 6.71
C CYS A 49 -18.60 -2.36 5.89
N ASP A 50 -19.62 -1.60 6.29
CA ASP A 50 -19.85 -0.23 5.84
C ASP A 50 -18.78 0.74 6.40
N PRO A 51 -18.68 1.99 5.89
CA PRO A 51 -17.61 2.92 6.26
C PRO A 51 -17.75 3.43 7.69
N ARG A 52 -18.96 3.38 8.25
CA ARG A 52 -19.23 3.81 9.62
C ARG A 52 -18.70 2.78 10.62
N ASN A 53 -18.65 1.52 10.20
CA ASN A 53 -18.20 0.39 11.01
C ASN A 53 -16.75 -0.02 10.74
N MET A 54 -16.13 0.44 9.65
CA MET A 54 -14.69 0.22 9.38
C MET A 54 -13.77 0.68 10.50
N CYS A 55 -14.06 1.85 11.10
CA CYS A 55 -13.23 2.47 12.13
C CYS A 55 -13.82 2.33 13.54
N ARG A 56 -14.92 1.58 13.69
CA ARG A 56 -15.64 1.44 14.96
C ARG A 56 -15.21 0.14 15.64
N PHE A 57 -14.72 0.27 16.86
CA PHE A 57 -14.35 -0.86 17.72
C PHE A 57 -15.46 -1.08 18.75
N GLU A 58 -16.61 -1.60 18.30
CA GLU A 58 -17.75 -1.85 19.20
C GLU A 58 -17.61 -3.23 19.87
N GLY A 59 -16.78 -3.25 20.91
CA GLY A 59 -16.74 -4.38 21.85
C GLY A 59 -15.92 -5.59 21.38
N ARG A 60 -15.72 -6.52 22.31
CA ARG A 60 -14.66 -7.55 22.25
C ARG A 60 -15.02 -8.79 21.40
N THR A 61 -16.18 -8.80 20.73
CA THR A 61 -16.89 -10.05 20.37
C THR A 61 -17.24 -10.26 18.89
N LEU A 62 -16.68 -9.51 17.94
CA LEU A 62 -16.97 -9.70 16.50
C LEU A 62 -15.69 -9.87 15.65
N PRO A 63 -15.79 -10.23 14.34
CA PRO A 63 -14.68 -10.38 13.37
C PRO A 63 -13.77 -9.15 13.17
N GLU A 64 -13.86 -8.17 14.05
CA GLU A 64 -13.06 -6.94 14.13
C GLU A 64 -11.57 -7.23 14.34
N ARG A 65 -11.21 -8.38 14.93
CA ARG A 65 -9.80 -8.82 15.01
C ARG A 65 -9.16 -9.00 13.63
N GLY A 66 -9.92 -9.49 12.64
CA GLY A 66 -9.44 -9.60 11.26
C GLY A 66 -9.17 -8.23 10.63
N ARG A 67 -9.99 -7.23 10.97
CA ARG A 67 -9.86 -5.84 10.49
C ARG A 67 -8.58 -5.17 10.99
N CYS A 68 -8.16 -5.44 12.23
CA CYS A 68 -6.94 -4.88 12.81
C CYS A 68 -5.66 -5.64 12.44
N TYR A 69 -5.77 -6.93 12.09
CA TYR A 69 -4.59 -7.77 11.90
C TYR A 69 -3.73 -7.31 10.71
N ALA A 70 -4.36 -7.01 9.58
CA ALA A 70 -3.62 -6.57 8.39
C ALA A 70 -2.88 -5.24 8.62
N PRO A 71 -3.50 -4.15 9.13
CA PRO A 71 -2.77 -2.91 9.43
C PRO A 71 -1.64 -3.09 10.45
N VAL A 72 -1.88 -3.85 11.53
CA VAL A 72 -0.87 -4.08 12.58
C VAL A 72 0.32 -4.85 12.04
N ARG A 73 0.07 -5.94 11.29
CA ARG A 73 1.12 -6.70 10.60
C ARG A 73 1.91 -5.79 9.66
N TYR A 74 1.21 -5.03 8.82
CA TYR A 74 1.83 -4.17 7.81
C TYR A 74 2.69 -3.06 8.44
N ALA A 75 2.24 -2.50 9.57
CA ALA A 75 3.02 -1.57 10.36
C ALA A 75 4.25 -2.23 10.99
N SER A 76 4.11 -3.43 11.56
CA SER A 76 5.22 -4.15 12.20
C SER A 76 6.31 -4.59 11.22
N GLU A 77 5.94 -4.93 9.99
CA GLU A 77 6.88 -5.32 8.93
C GLU A 77 7.37 -4.11 8.11
N ALA A 78 6.91 -2.90 8.40
CA ALA A 78 7.20 -1.73 7.56
C ALA A 78 8.68 -1.39 7.53
N GLU A 79 9.32 -1.38 8.69
CA GLU A 79 10.72 -1.02 8.82
C GLU A 79 11.62 -1.96 8.02
N SER A 80 11.45 -3.29 8.17
CA SER A 80 12.27 -4.28 7.49
C SER A 80 12.12 -4.22 5.97
N VAL A 81 10.89 -4.07 5.48
CA VAL A 81 10.63 -3.98 4.04
C VAL A 81 11.14 -2.67 3.45
N ILE A 82 10.97 -1.54 4.14
CA ILE A 82 11.50 -0.26 3.67
C ILE A 82 13.03 -0.31 3.63
N ALA A 83 13.68 -0.87 4.65
CA ALA A 83 15.13 -1.04 4.68
C ALA A 83 15.62 -1.91 3.51
N GLY A 84 14.97 -3.04 3.24
CA GLY A 84 15.29 -3.89 2.08
C GLY A 84 15.20 -3.15 0.75
N ARG A 85 14.13 -2.35 0.56
CA ARG A 85 13.97 -1.51 -0.65
C ARG A 85 15.12 -0.51 -0.83
N TRP A 86 15.66 0.06 0.26
CA TRP A 86 16.81 0.97 0.19
C TRP A 86 18.09 0.26 -0.24
N VAL A 87 18.35 -0.94 0.28
CA VAL A 87 19.50 -1.76 -0.11
C VAL A 87 19.44 -2.09 -1.60
N GLU A 88 18.28 -2.53 -2.10
CA GLU A 88 18.09 -2.81 -3.53
C GLU A 88 18.24 -1.56 -4.41
N ALA A 89 17.73 -0.42 -3.94
CA ALA A 89 17.83 0.83 -4.66
C ALA A 89 19.30 1.28 -4.77
N ASP A 90 20.07 1.18 -3.68
CA ASP A 90 21.48 1.55 -3.69
C ASP A 90 22.31 0.63 -4.59
N ALA A 91 22.07 -0.69 -4.51
CA ALA A 91 22.72 -1.66 -5.39
C ALA A 91 22.47 -1.34 -6.88
N LYS A 92 21.20 -1.11 -7.27
CA LYS A 92 20.84 -0.72 -8.64
C LYS A 92 21.53 0.57 -9.07
N LEU A 93 21.58 1.57 -8.19
CA LEU A 93 22.16 2.88 -8.48
C LEU A 93 23.68 2.78 -8.66
N ASN A 94 24.35 1.97 -7.84
CA ASN A 94 25.78 1.70 -7.98
C ASN A 94 26.08 0.96 -9.29
N THR A 95 25.31 -0.08 -9.64
CA THR A 95 25.47 -0.78 -10.92
C THR A 95 25.25 0.13 -12.12
N MET A 96 24.25 1.02 -12.07
CA MET A 96 24.05 2.01 -13.14
C MET A 96 25.25 2.93 -13.30
N ARG A 97 25.82 3.43 -12.20
CA ARG A 97 27.01 4.30 -12.23
C ARG A 97 28.23 3.58 -12.81
N THR A 98 28.47 2.33 -12.40
CA THR A 98 29.61 1.55 -12.93
C THR A 98 29.45 1.28 -14.43
N ASN A 99 28.23 0.97 -14.88
CA ASN A 99 27.95 0.72 -16.28
C ASN A 99 28.14 2.00 -17.11
N GLN A 100 27.63 3.14 -16.64
CA GLN A 100 27.83 4.44 -17.30
C GLN A 100 29.31 4.80 -17.40
N ALA A 101 30.10 4.58 -16.34
CA ALA A 101 31.54 4.82 -16.38
C ALA A 101 32.26 3.91 -17.39
N ALA A 102 31.86 2.63 -17.48
CA ALA A 102 32.42 1.68 -18.43
C ALA A 102 32.07 2.02 -19.88
N GLU A 103 30.84 2.47 -20.15
CA GLU A 103 30.42 2.95 -21.47
C GLU A 103 31.24 4.17 -21.91
N LEU A 104 31.39 5.16 -21.03
CA LEU A 104 32.22 6.34 -21.32
C LEU A 104 33.66 5.96 -21.65
N LEU A 105 34.29 5.08 -20.87
CA LEU A 105 35.66 4.63 -21.13
C LEU A 105 35.81 3.91 -22.48
N ARG A 106 34.79 3.17 -22.91
CA ARG A 106 34.77 2.47 -24.20
C ARG A 106 34.69 3.42 -25.39
N ASP A 107 34.00 4.56 -25.25
CA ASP A 107 33.89 5.56 -26.31
C ASP A 107 35.20 6.36 -26.53
N TYR A 108 36.14 6.33 -25.58
CA TYR A 108 37.44 7.00 -25.66
C TYR A 108 38.59 6.11 -26.20
N THR A 109 38.34 4.81 -26.43
CA THR A 109 39.32 3.84 -26.97
C THR A 109 38.92 3.34 -28.35
#